data_AF-A0A1I8HBY8-F1
#
_entry.id   AF-A0A1I8HBY8-F1
#
_cell.length_a   1.000
_cell.length_b   1.000
_cell.length_c   1.000
_cell.angle_alpha   90.00
_cell.angle_beta   90.00
_cell.angle_gamma   90.00
#
_symmetry.space_group_name_H-M   'P 1'
#
loop_
_entity.id
_entity.type
_entity.pdbx_description
1 polymer ?
#
loop_
_entity_poly.entity_id
_entity_poly.type
_entity_poly.pdbx_seq_one_letter_code
_entity_poly.pdbx_strand_id
1 'polypeptide(L)'
;IAWFAGQDCAPDAEPGSPGCPVQVCFKRITTVRRYQKNCKCRKSVKTEKQRCRCPKSSKKVSCHSDNVIKVLRTTYTLRGNSCLKDEQTKATKVVCYEKEKPDRSPCGEDGYRQVKLVSYQARDCKCTRRVRVLRERCSCPKDYRARECINNNVVSTFVTYTLTSKECIRRSKITKEKPS
;
A
#
# COMPACT_ATOMS: atom_id res chain seq x y z
N ILE A 1 18.52 0.81 -35.76
CA ILE A 1 19.46 1.22 -34.69
C ILE A 1 19.33 0.20 -33.56
N ALA A 2 20.22 -0.80 -33.51
CA ALA A 2 20.19 -1.84 -32.50
C ALA A 2 21.30 -1.57 -31.47
N TRP A 3 20.91 -1.23 -30.24
CA TRP A 3 21.81 -1.06 -29.11
C TRP A 3 22.01 -2.42 -28.45
N PHE A 4 23.15 -3.08 -28.69
CA PHE A 4 23.62 -4.13 -27.79
C PHE A 4 24.45 -3.47 -26.70
N ALA A 5 23.79 -3.08 -25.61
CA ALA A 5 24.48 -2.67 -24.39
C ALA A 5 25.23 -3.88 -23.81
N GLY A 6 26.55 -3.78 -23.75
CA GLY A 6 27.39 -4.69 -22.98
C GLY A 6 26.92 -4.68 -21.53
N GLN A 7 26.69 -5.87 -20.95
CA GLN A 7 26.29 -5.99 -19.55
C GLN A 7 27.54 -6.00 -18.67
N ASP A 8 27.74 -4.88 -17.98
CA ASP A 8 28.75 -4.69 -16.95
C ASP A 8 28.47 -5.61 -15.75
N CYS A 9 29.44 -6.49 -15.43
CA CYS A 9 29.41 -7.30 -14.21
C CYS A 9 30.03 -6.49 -13.07
N ALA A 10 29.21 -5.92 -12.18
CA ALA A 10 29.68 -5.21 -10.99
C ALA A 10 30.27 -6.16 -9.92
N PRO A 11 31.27 -5.70 -9.13
CA PRO A 11 31.91 -6.49 -8.08
C PRO A 11 30.92 -6.80 -6.95
N ASP A 12 31.34 -7.56 -5.94
CA ASP A 12 30.57 -7.96 -4.76
C ASP A 12 29.76 -9.26 -4.97
N ALA A 13 30.49 -10.37 -5.08
CA ALA A 13 29.99 -11.71 -4.78
C ALA A 13 31.13 -12.57 -4.21
N GLU A 14 30.81 -13.24 -3.10
CA GLU A 14 31.52 -14.26 -2.30
C GLU A 14 32.41 -15.25 -3.09
N PRO A 15 33.40 -15.92 -2.43
CA PRO A 15 34.57 -16.47 -3.10
C PRO A 15 34.25 -17.70 -3.96
N GLY A 16 33.99 -17.46 -5.23
CA GLY A 16 33.98 -18.48 -6.27
C GLY A 16 35.40 -18.82 -6.71
N SER A 17 35.80 -20.08 -6.46
CA SER A 17 36.86 -20.88 -7.10
C SER A 17 38.22 -20.21 -7.40
N PRO A 18 39.37 -20.83 -7.05
CA PRO A 18 40.69 -20.25 -7.34
C PRO A 18 40.85 -19.95 -8.84
N GLY A 19 41.05 -18.68 -9.18
CA GLY A 19 41.41 -18.23 -10.54
C GLY A 19 40.40 -17.38 -11.33
N CYS A 20 39.29 -16.91 -10.74
CA CYS A 20 38.41 -15.91 -11.39
C CYS A 20 38.63 -14.51 -10.77
N PRO A 21 39.16 -13.51 -11.51
CA PRO A 21 39.26 -12.14 -11.00
C PRO A 21 37.85 -11.52 -10.86
N VAL A 22 37.67 -10.68 -9.85
CA VAL A 22 36.37 -10.16 -9.38
C VAL A 22 35.56 -9.44 -10.48
N GLN A 23 36.22 -8.95 -11.53
CA GLN A 23 35.65 -8.15 -12.61
C GLN A 23 35.33 -8.93 -13.90
N VAL A 24 35.69 -10.22 -13.99
CA VAL A 24 35.60 -10.95 -15.27
C VAL A 24 34.54 -12.04 -15.21
N CYS A 25 33.48 -11.90 -16.02
CA CYS A 25 32.40 -12.90 -16.07
C CYS A 25 32.84 -14.19 -16.79
N PHE A 26 34.02 -14.20 -17.43
CA PHE A 26 34.60 -15.35 -18.11
C PHE A 26 36.12 -15.42 -17.90
N LYS A 27 36.65 -16.64 -17.76
CA LYS A 27 38.08 -16.96 -17.83
C LYS A 27 38.40 -17.70 -19.12
N ARG A 28 39.66 -17.62 -19.57
CA ARG A 28 40.18 -18.43 -20.67
C ARG A 28 40.96 -19.61 -20.09
N ILE A 29 40.65 -20.81 -20.55
CA ILE A 29 41.39 -22.02 -20.22
C ILE A 29 42.16 -22.43 -21.46
N THR A 30 43.47 -22.57 -21.34
CA THR A 30 44.33 -23.02 -22.43
C THR A 30 44.93 -24.38 -22.06
N THR A 31 44.60 -25.40 -22.82
CA THR A 31 45.12 -26.76 -22.70
C THR A 31 46.17 -26.99 -23.77
N VAL A 32 47.40 -27.30 -23.37
CA VAL A 32 48.51 -27.61 -24.29
C VAL A 32 48.79 -29.10 -24.24
N ARG A 33 48.56 -29.80 -25.37
CA ARG A 33 48.91 -31.21 -25.54
C ARG A 33 50.14 -31.33 -26.43
N ARG A 34 51.22 -31.92 -25.92
CA ARG A 34 52.39 -32.28 -26.74
C ARG A 34 52.20 -33.70 -27.28
N TYR A 35 52.57 -33.92 -28.53
CA TYR A 35 52.46 -35.23 -29.18
C TYR A 35 53.52 -35.37 -30.27
N GLN A 36 53.96 -36.59 -30.52
CA GLN A 36 54.91 -36.90 -31.58
C GLN A 36 54.16 -37.15 -32.89
N LYS A 37 54.57 -36.50 -33.98
CA LYS A 37 54.08 -36.80 -35.34
C LYS A 37 55.24 -36.72 -36.31
N ASN A 38 55.48 -37.80 -37.06
CA ASN A 38 56.59 -37.93 -38.00
C ASN A 38 57.95 -37.62 -37.34
N CYS A 39 58.24 -38.28 -36.22
CA CYS A 39 59.48 -38.11 -35.44
C CYS A 39 59.78 -36.68 -34.95
N LYS A 40 58.82 -35.74 -35.06
CA LYS A 40 58.93 -34.37 -34.55
C LYS A 40 57.95 -34.16 -33.40
N CYS A 41 58.42 -33.55 -32.32
CA CYS A 41 57.55 -33.13 -31.21
C CYS A 41 56.72 -31.93 -31.66
N ARG A 42 55.39 -32.07 -31.62
CA ARG A 42 54.44 -31.01 -31.94
C ARG A 42 53.60 -30.67 -30.72
N LYS A 43 53.02 -29.48 -30.72
CA LYS A 43 52.07 -29.01 -29.71
C LYS A 43 50.72 -28.73 -30.36
N SER A 44 49.66 -29.18 -29.70
CA SER A 44 48.29 -28.75 -29.95
C SER A 44 47.87 -27.86 -28.80
N VAL A 45 47.36 -26.68 -29.10
CA VAL A 45 46.90 -25.71 -28.12
C VAL A 45 45.40 -25.54 -28.31
N LYS A 46 44.61 -25.92 -27.30
CA LYS A 46 43.16 -25.70 -27.27
C LYS A 46 42.89 -24.56 -26.30
N THR A 47 42.19 -23.52 -26.74
CA THR A 47 41.76 -22.43 -25.85
C THR A 47 40.24 -22.37 -25.80
N GLU A 48 39.69 -22.39 -24.60
CA GLU A 48 38.25 -22.36 -24.35
C GLU A 48 37.90 -21.20 -23.42
N LYS A 49 36.69 -20.66 -23.56
CA LYS A 49 36.16 -19.60 -22.70
C LYS A 49 35.16 -20.22 -21.72
N GLN A 50 35.44 -20.12 -20.42
CA GLN A 50 34.57 -20.61 -19.36
C GLN A 50 33.97 -19.43 -18.59
N ARG A 51 32.66 -19.47 -18.34
CA ARG A 51 31.91 -18.50 -17.57
C ARG A 51 32.18 -18.70 -16.08
N CYS A 52 32.54 -17.63 -15.40
CA CYS A 52 32.79 -17.60 -13.95
C CYS A 52 31.52 -17.22 -13.17
N ARG A 53 30.68 -16.32 -13.72
CA ARG A 53 29.55 -15.70 -13.00
C ARG A 53 28.35 -15.43 -13.90
N CYS A 54 27.19 -15.31 -13.27
CA CYS A 54 25.95 -14.90 -13.91
C CYS A 54 25.58 -13.44 -13.59
N PRO A 55 24.66 -12.84 -14.36
CA PRO A 55 24.17 -11.49 -14.07
C PRO A 55 23.60 -11.37 -12.66
N LYS A 56 23.64 -10.16 -12.09
CA LYS A 56 23.04 -9.88 -10.79
C LYS A 56 21.52 -10.13 -10.84
N SER A 57 20.97 -10.64 -9.74
CA SER A 57 19.53 -10.81 -9.61
C SER A 57 18.83 -9.45 -9.66
N SER A 58 17.68 -9.38 -10.33
CA SER A 58 16.90 -8.14 -10.46
C SER A 58 15.51 -8.30 -9.87
N LYS A 59 14.91 -7.18 -9.45
CA LYS A 59 13.52 -7.13 -9.00
C LYS A 59 12.76 -6.11 -9.84
N LYS A 60 11.59 -6.48 -10.33
CA LYS A 60 10.64 -5.57 -10.98
C LYS A 60 9.35 -5.55 -10.18
N VAL A 61 8.89 -4.35 -9.82
CA VAL A 61 7.65 -4.14 -9.07
C VAL A 61 6.64 -3.50 -10.01
N SER A 62 5.42 -4.04 -10.04
CA SER A 62 4.32 -3.52 -10.85
C SER A 62 3.04 -3.48 -10.04
N CYS A 63 2.24 -2.44 -10.25
CA CYS A 63 0.89 -2.33 -9.73
C CYS A 63 -0.10 -2.76 -10.80
N HIS A 64 -0.99 -3.69 -10.48
CA HIS A 64 -2.11 -4.07 -11.33
C HIS A 64 -3.41 -3.39 -10.88
N SER A 65 -4.39 -3.33 -11.80
CA SER A 65 -5.71 -2.70 -11.64
C SER A 65 -6.43 -3.07 -10.35
N ASP A 66 -6.23 -4.30 -9.85
CA ASP A 66 -6.96 -4.84 -8.70
C ASP A 66 -6.28 -4.48 -7.36
N ASN A 67 -5.44 -3.44 -7.34
CA ASN A 67 -4.59 -3.07 -6.22
C ASN A 67 -3.69 -4.23 -5.75
N VAL A 68 -3.19 -5.00 -6.71
CA VAL A 68 -2.26 -6.11 -6.47
C VAL A 68 -0.87 -5.67 -6.88
N ILE A 69 0.06 -5.69 -5.92
CA ILE A 69 1.48 -5.49 -6.18
C ILE A 69 2.06 -6.84 -6.62
N LYS A 70 2.62 -6.89 -7.83
CA LYS A 70 3.39 -8.04 -8.31
C LYS A 70 4.87 -7.71 -8.29
N VAL A 71 5.63 -8.55 -7.59
CA VAL A 71 7.09 -8.48 -7.52
C VAL A 71 7.65 -9.66 -8.31
N LEU A 72 8.25 -9.38 -9.47
CA LEU A 72 9.01 -10.35 -10.25
C LEU A 72 10.47 -10.30 -9.79
N ARG A 73 10.96 -11.40 -9.23
CA ARG A 73 12.36 -11.61 -8.91
C ARG A 73 12.97 -12.51 -9.98
N THR A 74 14.03 -12.02 -10.62
CA THR A 74 14.80 -12.78 -11.59
C THR A 74 16.16 -13.10 -10.99
N THR A 75 16.49 -14.38 -10.92
CA THR A 75 17.76 -14.93 -10.42
C THR A 75 18.45 -15.73 -11.51
N TYR A 76 19.77 -15.90 -11.39
CA TYR A 76 20.55 -16.65 -12.36
C TYR A 76 21.50 -17.61 -11.64
N THR A 77 21.46 -18.88 -12.04
CA THR A 77 22.33 -19.92 -11.49
C THR A 77 23.26 -20.42 -12.57
N LEU A 78 24.56 -20.48 -12.27
CA LEU A 78 25.56 -21.01 -13.19
C LEU A 78 25.48 -22.54 -13.22
N ARG A 79 25.22 -23.13 -14.39
CA ARG A 79 25.38 -24.57 -14.64
C ARG A 79 26.28 -24.77 -15.84
N GLY A 80 27.44 -25.38 -15.60
CA GLY A 80 28.49 -25.53 -16.61
C GLY A 80 28.96 -24.17 -17.13
N ASN A 81 28.84 -23.94 -18.43
CA ASN A 81 29.21 -22.67 -19.06
C ASN A 81 28.04 -21.70 -19.25
N SER A 82 26.85 -21.98 -18.70
CA SER A 82 25.60 -21.25 -18.99
C SER A 82 24.88 -20.76 -17.74
N CYS A 83 24.21 -19.62 -17.85
CA CYS A 83 23.36 -19.08 -16.79
C CYS A 83 21.92 -19.50 -17.02
N LEU A 84 21.38 -20.28 -16.09
CA LEU A 84 19.96 -20.62 -16.07
C LEU A 84 19.21 -19.52 -15.35
N LYS A 85 18.22 -18.94 -16.02
CA LYS A 85 17.33 -17.92 -15.49
C LYS A 85 16.24 -18.60 -14.67
N ASP A 86 16.02 -18.10 -13.46
CA ASP A 86 14.91 -18.47 -12.58
C ASP A 86 14.07 -17.22 -12.32
N GLU A 87 12.75 -17.37 -12.39
CA GLU A 87 11.80 -16.28 -12.20
C GLU A 87 10.75 -16.64 -11.17
N GLN A 88 10.66 -15.83 -10.14
CA GLN A 88 9.69 -16.00 -9.06
C GLN A 88 8.81 -14.77 -9.00
N THR A 89 7.50 -14.98 -9.11
CA THR A 89 6.50 -13.91 -9.01
C THR A 89 5.78 -14.03 -7.68
N LYS A 90 5.83 -12.95 -6.88
CA LYS A 90 5.01 -12.82 -5.68
C LYS A 90 3.92 -11.77 -5.91
N ALA A 91 2.67 -12.16 -5.72
CA ALA A 91 1.53 -11.25 -5.75
C ALA A 91 1.09 -10.94 -4.31
N THR A 92 0.80 -9.68 -4.01
CA THR A 92 0.29 -9.26 -2.71
C THR A 92 -0.77 -8.19 -2.91
N LYS A 93 -1.96 -8.42 -2.33
CA LYS A 93 -3.05 -7.46 -2.36
C LYS A 93 -2.76 -6.32 -1.38
N VAL A 94 -2.99 -5.09 -1.80
CA VAL A 94 -2.93 -3.93 -0.91
C VAL A 94 -4.15 -3.94 0.00
N VAL A 95 -3.91 -4.01 1.31
CA VAL A 95 -4.94 -3.98 2.34
C VAL A 95 -4.83 -2.66 3.08
N CYS A 96 -5.92 -1.90 3.12
CA CYS A 96 -6.00 -0.62 3.81
C CYS A 96 -6.92 -0.71 5.03
N TYR A 97 -6.79 0.25 5.93
CA TYR A 97 -7.69 0.36 7.07
C TYR A 97 -9.06 0.90 6.62
N GLU A 98 -10.04 0.01 6.52
CA GLU A 98 -11.37 0.36 6.00
C GLU A 98 -12.34 0.91 7.05
N LYS A 99 -12.08 0.71 8.36
CA LYS A 99 -13.00 1.19 9.39
C LYS A 99 -13.04 2.73 9.41
N GLU A 100 -14.24 3.29 9.34
CA GLU A 100 -14.44 4.73 9.44
C GLU A 100 -14.15 5.20 10.87
N LYS A 101 -13.23 6.15 11.02
CA LYS A 101 -12.97 6.84 12.28
C LYS A 101 -13.72 8.18 12.29
N PRO A 102 -14.64 8.41 13.23
CA PRO A 102 -15.35 9.66 13.33
C PRO A 102 -14.50 10.73 14.04
N ASP A 103 -14.25 11.82 13.33
CA ASP A 103 -13.71 13.07 13.85
C ASP A 103 -14.85 14.09 13.95
N ARG A 104 -15.11 14.59 15.16
CA ARG A 104 -16.30 15.40 15.46
C ARG A 104 -15.88 16.82 15.79
N SER A 105 -16.47 17.79 15.09
CA SER A 105 -16.33 19.20 15.47
C SER A 105 -17.07 19.48 16.78
N PRO A 106 -16.79 20.64 17.43
CA PRO A 106 -17.67 21.20 18.44
C PRO A 106 -19.11 21.35 17.93
N CYS A 107 -20.06 21.39 18.86
CA CYS A 107 -21.47 21.67 18.56
C CYS A 107 -21.62 23.16 18.26
N GLY A 108 -22.20 23.49 17.10
CA GLY A 108 -22.52 24.86 16.71
C GLY A 108 -23.74 25.40 17.46
N GLU A 109 -23.92 26.71 17.40
CA GLU A 109 -25.07 27.41 18.00
C GLU A 109 -26.41 26.99 17.38
N ASP A 110 -26.39 26.55 16.11
CA ASP A 110 -27.54 25.99 15.40
C ASP A 110 -27.96 24.60 15.91
N GLY A 111 -27.21 24.03 16.87
CA GLY A 111 -27.43 22.71 17.45
C GLY A 111 -26.91 21.56 16.59
N TYR A 112 -26.08 21.84 15.58
CA TYR A 112 -25.47 20.85 14.70
C TYR A 112 -23.95 20.85 14.77
N ARG A 113 -23.34 19.72 14.43
CA ARG A 113 -21.88 19.55 14.28
C ARG A 113 -21.55 18.85 12.98
N GLN A 114 -20.31 19.02 12.52
CA GLN A 114 -19.76 18.23 11.44
C GLN A 114 -19.08 16.98 11.99
N VAL A 115 -19.35 15.83 11.36
CA VAL A 115 -18.67 14.56 11.64
C VAL A 115 -17.94 14.12 10.38
N LYS A 116 -16.61 14.16 10.43
CA LYS A 116 -15.74 13.67 9.37
C LYS A 116 -15.46 12.19 9.62
N LEU A 117 -15.98 11.33 8.75
CA LEU A 117 -15.69 9.90 8.74
C LEU A 117 -14.47 9.68 7.84
N VAL A 118 -13.35 9.34 8.47
CA VAL A 118 -12.08 9.10 7.76
C VAL A 118 -11.87 7.60 7.60
N SER A 119 -11.64 7.15 6.37
CA SER A 119 -11.25 5.78 6.02
C SER A 119 -10.12 5.78 4.99
N TYR A 120 -9.51 4.63 4.75
CA TYR A 120 -8.47 4.46 3.74
C TYR A 120 -8.90 3.40 2.73
N GLN A 121 -8.76 3.72 1.44
CA GLN A 121 -9.10 2.82 0.34
C GLN A 121 -7.89 2.61 -0.56
N ALA A 122 -7.73 1.37 -1.03
CA ALA A 122 -6.70 1.03 -1.98
C ALA A 122 -7.03 1.65 -3.35
N ARG A 123 -6.14 2.51 -3.85
CA ARG A 123 -6.16 3.06 -5.21
C ARG A 123 -4.73 3.12 -5.73
N ASP A 124 -4.51 2.65 -6.95
CA ASP A 124 -3.18 2.61 -7.59
C ASP A 124 -2.11 1.95 -6.69
N CYS A 125 -2.48 0.86 -6.02
CA CYS A 125 -1.67 0.11 -5.06
C CYS A 125 -1.16 0.96 -3.87
N LYS A 126 -1.87 2.03 -3.51
CA LYS A 126 -1.60 2.86 -2.34
C LYS A 126 -2.86 3.04 -1.51
N CYS A 127 -2.70 3.19 -0.20
CA CYS A 127 -3.81 3.57 0.65
C CYS A 127 -4.05 5.07 0.56
N THR A 128 -5.18 5.45 -0.03
CA THR A 128 -5.60 6.84 -0.20
C THR A 128 -6.66 7.20 0.84
N ARG A 129 -6.56 8.40 1.40
CA ARG A 129 -7.49 8.90 2.42
C ARG A 129 -8.84 9.23 1.76
N ARG A 130 -9.92 8.66 2.29
CA ARG A 130 -11.30 8.98 1.94
C ARG A 130 -11.96 9.69 3.13
N VAL A 131 -12.62 10.81 2.86
CA VAL A 131 -13.35 11.58 3.87
C VAL A 131 -14.80 11.70 3.45
N ARG A 132 -15.71 11.36 4.35
CA ARG A 132 -17.13 11.69 4.23
C ARG A 132 -17.48 12.67 5.34
N VAL A 133 -18.23 13.72 5.01
CA VAL A 133 -18.66 14.71 6.00
C VAL A 133 -20.16 14.54 6.20
N LEU A 134 -20.57 14.37 7.45
CA LEU A 134 -21.97 14.32 7.86
C LEU A 134 -22.29 15.53 8.72
N ARG A 135 -23.53 16.01 8.63
CA ARG A 135 -24.09 16.97 9.58
C ARG A 135 -24.94 16.21 10.59
N GLU A 136 -24.61 16.35 11.86
CA GLU A 136 -25.25 15.62 12.95
C GLU A 136 -25.81 16.60 13.97
N ARG A 137 -27.05 16.38 14.41
CA ARG A 137 -27.62 17.16 15.52
C ARG A 137 -26.95 16.75 16.83
N CYS A 138 -26.44 17.73 17.55
CA CYS A 138 -25.75 17.57 18.83
C CYS A 138 -26.44 18.28 19.99
N SER A 139 -27.38 19.19 19.71
CA SER A 139 -28.18 19.86 20.72
C SER A 139 -29.63 20.06 20.27
N CYS A 140 -30.51 20.29 21.24
CA CYS A 140 -31.90 20.65 21.02
C CYS A 140 -32.15 22.14 21.27
N PRO A 141 -33.26 22.68 20.74
CA PRO A 141 -33.72 24.01 21.13
C PRO A 141 -33.88 24.10 22.65
N LYS A 142 -33.77 25.32 23.18
CA LYS A 142 -33.99 25.58 24.60
C LYS A 142 -35.44 25.27 24.98
N ASP A 143 -35.60 24.65 26.15
CA ASP A 143 -36.90 24.47 26.77
C ASP A 143 -37.54 25.83 27.06
N TYR A 144 -38.87 25.91 26.94
CA TYR A 144 -39.60 27.15 27.18
C TYR A 144 -40.96 26.89 27.81
N ARG A 145 -41.49 27.93 28.45
CA ARG A 145 -42.84 27.95 29.00
C ARG A 145 -43.68 28.93 28.19
N ALA A 146 -44.70 28.42 27.52
CA ALA A 146 -45.74 29.23 26.89
C ALA A 146 -46.89 29.42 27.88
N ARG A 147 -47.46 30.63 27.91
CA ARG A 147 -48.66 30.94 28.70
C ARG A 147 -49.69 31.53 27.77
N GLU A 148 -50.89 30.97 27.81
CA GLU A 148 -52.02 31.38 26.97
C GLU A 148 -53.28 31.50 27.82
N CYS A 149 -54.13 32.48 27.50
CA CYS A 149 -55.44 32.63 28.11
C CYS A 149 -56.48 31.90 27.26
N ILE A 150 -57.08 30.83 27.80
CA ILE A 150 -58.10 30.03 27.11
C ILE A 150 -59.33 29.95 28.01
N ASN A 151 -60.47 30.45 27.53
CA ASN A 151 -61.75 30.46 28.28
C ASN A 151 -61.59 30.97 29.72
N ASN A 152 -61.01 32.16 29.90
CA ASN A 152 -60.74 32.81 31.19
C ASN A 152 -59.84 32.02 32.16
N ASN A 153 -59.15 30.97 31.71
CA ASN A 153 -58.15 30.25 32.49
C ASN A 153 -56.75 30.50 31.91
N VAL A 154 -55.76 30.68 32.78
CA VAL A 154 -54.35 30.73 32.35
C VAL A 154 -53.84 29.31 32.18
N VAL A 155 -53.50 28.97 30.95
CA VAL A 155 -52.92 27.68 30.59
C VAL A 155 -51.42 27.85 30.39
N SER A 156 -50.63 27.24 31.25
CA SER A 156 -49.17 27.23 31.16
C SER A 156 -48.70 25.91 30.56
N THR A 157 -48.12 25.96 29.37
CA THR A 157 -47.52 24.80 28.68
C THR A 157 -46.00 24.86 28.82
N PHE A 158 -45.42 23.90 29.55
CA PHE A 158 -43.98 23.72 29.63
C PHE A 158 -43.51 22.74 28.55
N VAL A 159 -42.74 23.22 27.58
CA VAL A 159 -42.22 22.44 26.44
C VAL A 159 -40.76 22.10 26.70
N THR A 160 -40.43 20.81 26.66
CA THR A 160 -39.07 20.31 26.78
C THR A 160 -38.62 19.53 25.56
N TYR A 161 -37.32 19.57 25.27
CA TYR A 161 -36.72 18.81 24.17
C TYR A 161 -35.64 17.87 24.69
N THR A 162 -35.73 16.59 24.33
CA THR A 162 -34.68 15.61 24.65
C THR A 162 -34.04 15.08 23.38
N LEU A 163 -32.71 15.13 23.30
CA LEU A 163 -31.95 14.58 22.18
C LEU A 163 -31.92 13.05 22.28
N THR A 164 -32.41 12.35 21.26
CA THR A 164 -32.37 10.88 21.15
C THR A 164 -31.91 10.52 19.76
N SER A 165 -30.81 9.77 19.65
CA SER A 165 -30.26 9.31 18.37
C SER A 165 -30.18 10.38 17.27
N LYS A 166 -29.77 11.62 17.64
CA LYS A 166 -29.62 12.79 16.74
C LYS A 166 -30.93 13.46 16.34
N GLU A 167 -32.02 13.20 17.04
CA GLU A 167 -33.32 13.86 16.86
C GLU A 167 -33.80 14.48 18.18
N CYS A 168 -34.56 15.57 18.09
CA CYS A 168 -35.15 16.21 19.28
C CYS A 168 -36.59 15.76 19.45
N ILE A 169 -36.82 15.01 20.53
CA ILE A 169 -38.16 14.61 20.93
C ILE A 169 -38.76 15.74 21.75
N ARG A 170 -39.83 16.36 21.25
CA ARG A 170 -40.59 17.40 21.96
C ARG A 170 -41.57 16.74 22.94
N ARG A 171 -41.57 17.19 24.19
CA ARG A 171 -42.57 16.84 25.21
C ARG A 171 -43.21 18.12 25.75
N SER A 172 -44.47 18.04 26.16
CA SER A 172 -45.18 19.17 26.74
C SER A 172 -45.95 18.76 27.98
N LYS A 173 -45.87 19.55 29.04
CA LYS A 173 -46.68 19.43 30.26
C LYS A 173 -47.58 20.65 30.37
N ILE A 174 -48.88 20.43 30.52
CA ILE A 174 -49.87 21.50 30.62
C ILE A 174 -50.28 21.63 32.08
N THR A 175 -50.27 22.86 32.59
CA THR A 175 -50.77 23.21 33.91
C THR A 175 -51.84 24.28 33.74
N LYS A 176 -53.00 24.10 34.39
CA LYS A 176 -54.09 25.07 34.40
C LYS A 176 -54.06 25.79 35.74
N GLU A 177 -53.94 27.11 35.72
CA GLU A 177 -54.12 27.95 36.90
C GLU A 177 -55.52 28.57 36.83
N LYS A 178 -56.34 28.30 37.85
CA LYS A 178 -57.62 29.01 38.04
C LYS A 178 -57.30 30.41 38.55
N PRO A 179 -57.89 31.47 37.99
CA PRO A 179 -57.82 32.77 38.63
C PRO A 179 -58.48 32.69 40.02
N SER A 180 -57.79 33.28 41.00
CA SER A 180 -58.26 33.49 42.38
C SER A 180 -59.47 34.41 42.42
#